data_AF-A0A9P4V3P6-F1
#
_entry.id   AF-A0A9P4V3P6-F1
#
_cell.length_a   1.000
_cell.length_b   1.000
_cell.length_c   1.000
_cell.angle_alpha   90.00
_cell.angle_beta   90.00
_cell.angle_gamma   90.00
#
_symmetry.space_group_name_H-M   'P 1'
#
loop_
_entity.id
_entity.type
_entity.pdbx_description
1 polymer ?
#
loop_
_entity_poly.entity_id
_entity_poly.type
_entity_poly.pdbx_seq_one_letter_code
_entity_poly.pdbx_strand_id
1 'polypeptide(L)'
;WKAGGDGTTVETMTQWDTLQNIMLANFPQLALSLAFFVWNSHLSVMIAGRDYDGYAAASEGGGEGETGECGPRFGLRVTDPKDGTEQRADYLLTIPFKYWAPVNIVWTTMHWFASQAIFFARVDILSHWLLVTEFSISQVGYSVLGMIGFFSVSLLALIIGVVISCQNLDNKMPLAATCSGALSAACHPQDPSLKHQDKKVHWGVEVTAGGEMMTGGNANGLRRCTFTSLDAYYPCSGQFYA
;
A
#
# COMPACT_ATOMS: atom_id res chain seq x y z
N TRP A 1 41.14 -55.44 2.57
CA TRP A 1 39.86 -54.98 3.13
C TRP A 1 39.19 -54.07 2.11
N LYS A 2 38.11 -54.54 1.49
CA LYS A 2 37.32 -53.76 0.51
C LYS A 2 36.49 -52.75 1.30
N ALA A 3 36.92 -51.49 1.32
CA ALA A 3 36.08 -50.37 1.73
C ALA A 3 35.16 -50.02 0.54
N GLY A 4 34.12 -50.82 0.35
CA GLY A 4 32.99 -50.48 -0.51
C GLY A 4 31.99 -49.67 0.31
N GLY A 5 32.37 -48.45 0.69
CA GLY A 5 31.41 -47.44 1.11
C GLY A 5 30.83 -46.83 -0.17
N ASP A 6 29.52 -46.96 -0.35
CA ASP A 6 28.82 -46.47 -1.52
C ASP A 6 28.87 -44.93 -1.54
N GLY A 7 29.90 -44.37 -2.17
CA GLY A 7 30.19 -42.92 -2.17
C GLY A 7 29.01 -42.07 -2.65
N THR A 8 28.09 -42.65 -3.43
CA THR A 8 26.86 -41.99 -3.89
C THR A 8 25.90 -41.65 -2.74
N THR A 9 25.84 -42.46 -1.68
CA THR A 9 24.93 -42.25 -0.54
C THR A 9 25.43 -41.16 0.40
N VAL A 10 26.75 -41.03 0.59
CA VAL A 10 27.37 -39.99 1.41
C VAL A 10 27.35 -38.64 0.70
N GLU A 11 27.60 -38.62 -0.61
CA GLU A 11 27.48 -37.40 -1.42
C GLU A 11 26.03 -36.88 -1.47
N THR A 12 25.03 -37.75 -1.56
CA THR A 12 23.63 -37.32 -1.56
C THR A 12 23.16 -36.82 -0.19
N MET A 13 23.55 -37.46 0.93
CA MET A 13 23.22 -36.97 2.28
C MET A 13 23.81 -35.58 2.55
N THR A 14 25.09 -35.36 2.20
CA THR A 14 25.76 -34.06 2.41
C THR A 14 25.17 -32.92 1.57
N GLN A 15 24.62 -33.23 0.39
CA GLN A 15 23.91 -32.26 -0.45
C GLN A 15 22.59 -31.79 0.18
N TRP A 16 21.81 -32.72 0.75
CA TRP A 16 20.56 -32.38 1.42
C TRP A 16 20.78 -31.53 2.67
N ASP A 17 21.78 -31.85 3.48
CA ASP A 17 22.14 -31.07 4.67
C ASP A 17 22.58 -29.64 4.29
N THR A 18 23.32 -29.53 3.19
CA THR A 18 23.72 -28.23 2.64
C THR A 18 22.51 -27.42 2.19
N LEU A 19 21.58 -28.03 1.45
CA LEU A 19 20.35 -27.38 1.01
C LEU A 19 19.49 -26.93 2.19
N GLN A 20 19.33 -27.77 3.21
CA GLN A 20 18.59 -27.43 4.43
C GLN A 20 19.20 -26.22 5.14
N ASN A 21 20.53 -26.19 5.29
CA ASN A 21 21.23 -25.08 5.93
C ASN A 21 21.10 -23.77 5.12
N ILE A 22 21.16 -23.84 3.79
CA ILE A 22 20.94 -22.68 2.92
C ILE A 22 19.51 -22.17 3.07
N MET A 23 18.52 -23.07 3.04
CA MET A 23 17.10 -22.70 3.20
C MET A 23 16.85 -22.07 4.58
N LEU A 24 17.42 -22.66 5.63
CA LEU A 24 17.28 -22.15 7.00
C LEU A 24 17.91 -20.76 7.16
N ALA A 25 19.09 -20.53 6.59
CA ALA A 25 19.75 -19.23 6.64
C ALA A 25 18.99 -18.14 5.87
N ASN A 26 18.27 -18.50 4.81
CA ASN A 26 17.51 -17.55 3.98
C ASN A 26 16.03 -17.41 4.37
N PHE A 27 15.50 -18.31 5.21
CA PHE A 27 14.11 -18.23 5.66
C PHE A 27 13.73 -16.87 6.27
N PRO A 28 14.57 -16.22 7.11
CA PRO A 28 14.30 -14.87 7.61
C PRO A 28 14.17 -13.83 6.47
N GLN A 29 14.98 -13.96 5.41
CA GLN A 29 14.93 -13.07 4.26
C GLN A 29 13.58 -13.20 3.55
N LEU A 30 13.08 -14.43 3.35
CA LEU A 30 11.76 -14.68 2.77
C LEU A 30 10.63 -14.09 3.64
N ALA A 31 10.69 -14.31 4.95
CA ALA A 31 9.70 -13.77 5.89
C ALA A 31 9.67 -12.24 5.86
N LEU A 32 10.82 -11.58 5.79
CA LEU A 32 10.92 -10.13 5.65
C LEU A 32 10.32 -9.62 4.33
N SER A 33 10.55 -10.30 3.21
CA SER A 33 9.97 -9.91 1.93
C SER A 33 8.43 -10.02 1.93
N LEU A 34 7.88 -11.07 2.55
CA LEU A 34 6.43 -11.20 2.72
C LEU A 34 5.86 -10.09 3.62
N ALA A 35 6.54 -9.80 4.73
CA ALA A 35 6.13 -8.73 5.64
C ALA A 35 6.20 -7.35 4.96
N PHE A 36 7.23 -7.10 4.15
CA PHE A 36 7.35 -5.90 3.32
C PHE A 36 6.18 -5.76 2.35
N PHE A 37 5.80 -6.84 1.66
CA PHE A 37 4.67 -6.83 0.75
C PHE A 37 3.36 -6.44 1.46
N VAL A 38 3.08 -7.09 2.60
CA VAL A 38 1.89 -6.78 3.43
C VAL A 38 1.92 -5.32 3.88
N TRP A 39 3.05 -4.84 4.41
CA TRP A 39 3.21 -3.47 4.85
C TRP A 39 2.99 -2.45 3.72
N ASN A 40 3.57 -2.70 2.55
CA ASN A 40 3.44 -1.84 1.38
C ASN A 40 1.99 -1.80 0.88
N SER A 41 1.27 -2.92 0.95
CA SER A 41 -0.16 -2.98 0.63
C SER A 41 -1.00 -2.15 1.60
N HIS A 42 -0.74 -2.23 2.91
CA HIS A 42 -1.44 -1.44 3.92
C HIS A 42 -1.20 0.06 3.75
N LEU A 43 0.06 0.49 3.57
CA LEU A 43 0.38 1.89 3.35
C LEU A 43 -0.29 2.45 2.08
N SER A 44 -0.31 1.65 1.00
CA SER A 44 -0.97 2.05 -0.25
C SER A 44 -2.47 2.30 -0.04
N VAL A 45 -3.16 1.39 0.66
CA VAL A 45 -4.59 1.54 0.97
C VAL A 45 -4.85 2.74 1.88
N MET A 46 -4.02 2.95 2.91
CA MET A 46 -4.16 4.11 3.82
C MET A 46 -3.98 5.44 3.08
N ILE A 47 -2.96 5.54 2.22
CA ILE A 47 -2.69 6.76 1.45
C ILE A 47 -3.78 7.00 0.41
N ALA A 48 -4.22 5.95 -0.29
CA ALA A 48 -5.33 6.04 -1.23
C ALA A 48 -6.63 6.47 -0.53
N GLY A 49 -6.93 5.92 0.64
CA GLY A 49 -8.07 6.34 1.45
C GLY A 49 -7.98 7.80 1.89
N ARG A 50 -6.80 8.27 2.30
CA ARG A 50 -6.57 9.67 2.68
C ARG A 50 -6.70 10.63 1.51
N ASP A 51 -6.17 10.27 0.35
CA ASP A 51 -6.26 11.08 -0.85
C ASP A 51 -7.71 11.12 -1.36
N TYR A 52 -8.43 10.01 -1.26
CA TYR A 52 -9.86 9.90 -1.60
C TYR A 52 -10.74 10.74 -0.66
N ASP A 53 -10.53 10.65 0.66
CA ASP A 53 -11.24 11.44 1.67
C ASP A 53 -11.04 12.95 1.48
N GLY A 54 -9.88 13.35 0.94
CA GLY A 54 -9.58 14.73 0.59
C GLY A 54 -10.49 15.33 -0.49
N TYR A 55 -11.18 14.52 -1.30
CA TYR A 55 -12.12 15.01 -2.30
C TYR A 55 -13.50 15.35 -1.72
N ALA A 56 -13.80 15.03 -0.46
CA ALA A 56 -15.10 15.30 0.12
C ALA A 56 -15.40 16.81 0.14
N ALA A 57 -16.64 17.18 -0.20
CA ALA A 57 -17.15 18.54 0.00
C ALA A 57 -17.04 18.95 1.47
N ALA A 58 -16.94 20.26 1.74
CA ALA A 58 -16.82 20.78 3.10
C ALA A 58 -18.07 20.40 3.93
N SER A 59 -17.86 19.79 5.11
CA SER A 59 -18.95 19.39 6.02
C SER A 59 -19.50 20.55 6.85
N GLU A 60 -18.76 21.66 6.94
CA GLU A 60 -19.14 22.82 7.75
C GLU A 60 -19.81 23.89 6.86
N GLY A 61 -21.10 24.14 7.10
CA GLY A 61 -21.83 25.28 6.52
C GLY A 61 -22.84 24.96 5.39
N GLY A 62 -23.06 23.69 5.06
CA GLY A 62 -24.01 23.28 4.01
C GLY A 62 -25.35 22.80 4.56
N GLY A 63 -26.04 23.63 5.35
CA GLY A 63 -27.46 23.39 5.59
C GLY A 63 -28.24 23.51 4.28
N GLU A 64 -29.28 22.70 4.10
CA GLU A 64 -30.20 22.77 2.96
C GLU A 64 -30.69 24.22 2.75
N GLY A 65 -30.11 24.94 1.78
CA GLY A 65 -30.46 26.35 1.51
C GLY A 65 -29.30 27.35 1.51
N GLU A 66 -28.12 27.02 2.05
CA GLU A 66 -26.99 27.94 2.10
C GLU A 66 -26.00 27.66 0.96
N THR A 67 -25.81 28.64 0.05
CA THR A 67 -24.68 28.71 -0.88
C THR A 67 -23.38 28.92 -0.09
N GLY A 68 -22.99 27.90 0.67
CA GLY A 68 -21.72 27.83 1.36
C GLY A 68 -20.57 27.68 0.37
N GLU A 69 -19.40 28.16 0.77
CA GLU A 69 -18.17 28.07 0.00
C GLU A 69 -17.87 26.59 -0.34
N CYS A 70 -17.84 26.27 -1.63
CA CYS A 70 -17.56 24.91 -2.07
C CYS A 70 -16.19 24.47 -1.55
N GLY A 71 -16.13 23.27 -0.98
CA GLY A 71 -14.91 22.68 -0.46
C GLY A 71 -13.77 22.61 -1.49
N PRO A 72 -12.55 22.27 -1.04
CA PRO A 72 -11.38 22.24 -1.91
C PRO A 72 -11.57 21.24 -3.06
N ARG A 73 -11.47 21.73 -4.31
CA ARG A 73 -11.56 20.92 -5.53
C ARG A 73 -10.17 20.51 -6.01
N PHE A 74 -10.05 19.26 -6.44
CA PHE A 74 -8.78 18.70 -6.90
C PHE A 74 -8.91 18.12 -8.32
N GLY A 75 -7.86 18.26 -9.11
CA GLY A 75 -7.75 17.58 -10.40
C GLY A 75 -7.60 16.07 -10.21
N LEU A 76 -8.18 15.27 -11.10
CA LEU A 76 -7.99 13.82 -11.11
C LEU A 76 -6.54 13.47 -11.45
N ARG A 77 -5.97 12.50 -10.74
CA ARG A 77 -4.69 11.91 -11.10
C ARG A 77 -4.90 10.85 -12.16
N VAL A 78 -4.21 10.98 -13.29
CA VAL A 78 -4.31 10.08 -14.44
C VAL A 78 -2.91 9.74 -14.95
N THR A 79 -2.76 8.58 -15.56
CA THR A 79 -1.47 8.13 -16.10
C THR A 79 -0.96 9.04 -17.23
N ASP A 80 -1.87 9.54 -18.06
CA ASP A 80 -1.55 10.41 -19.19
C ASP A 80 -2.49 11.64 -19.19
N PRO A 81 -2.07 12.76 -18.58
CA PRO A 81 -2.90 13.96 -18.49
C PRO A 81 -2.98 14.67 -19.85
N LYS A 82 -4.16 15.16 -20.19
CA LYS A 82 -4.35 15.93 -21.43
C LYS A 82 -3.87 17.36 -21.28
N ASP A 83 -3.18 17.87 -22.30
CA ASP A 83 -2.76 19.26 -22.38
C ASP A 83 -3.98 20.21 -22.32
N GLY A 84 -3.87 21.26 -21.50
CA GLY A 84 -4.94 22.25 -21.29
C GLY A 84 -6.06 21.80 -20.34
N THR A 85 -5.89 20.70 -19.62
CA THR A 85 -6.83 20.24 -18.58
C THR A 85 -6.24 20.44 -17.17
N GLU A 86 -7.11 20.37 -16.14
CA GLU A 86 -6.69 20.45 -14.73
C GLU A 86 -6.28 19.07 -14.16
N GLN A 87 -6.11 18.06 -15.02
CA GLN A 87 -5.66 16.73 -14.64
C GLN A 87 -4.21 16.75 -14.16
N ARG A 88 -3.89 15.84 -13.25
CA ARG A 88 -2.54 15.69 -12.70
C ARG A 88 -1.97 14.37 -13.18
N ALA A 89 -0.69 14.34 -13.53
CA ALA A 89 0.00 13.07 -13.73
C ALA A 89 -0.01 12.27 -12.42
N ASP A 90 -0.25 10.97 -12.53
CA ASP A 90 -0.10 10.07 -11.40
C ASP A 90 1.39 9.90 -11.04
N TYR A 91 1.66 9.45 -9.83
CA TYR A 91 3.02 9.10 -9.44
C TYR A 91 3.43 7.81 -10.15
N LEU A 92 4.64 7.76 -10.73
CA LEU A 92 5.21 6.52 -11.29
C LEU A 92 5.27 5.38 -10.25
N LEU A 93 5.32 5.74 -8.96
CA LEU A 93 5.19 4.86 -7.82
C LEU A 93 3.83 5.13 -7.15
N THR A 94 2.97 4.12 -6.97
CA THR A 94 1.64 4.22 -6.33
C THR A 94 1.65 4.98 -4.98
N ILE A 95 2.81 5.05 -4.32
CA ILE A 95 3.04 5.77 -3.07
C ILE A 95 3.95 6.98 -3.34
N PRO A 96 3.64 8.17 -2.79
CA PRO A 96 4.53 9.33 -2.86
C PRO A 96 5.93 9.00 -2.34
N PHE A 97 6.97 9.44 -3.06
CA PHE A 97 8.38 9.13 -2.76
C PHE A 97 8.77 9.43 -1.30
N LYS A 98 8.19 10.47 -0.69
CA LYS A 98 8.40 10.83 0.72
C LYS A 98 8.06 9.73 1.73
N TYR A 99 7.13 8.83 1.41
CA TYR A 99 6.77 7.69 2.27
C TYR A 99 7.50 6.43 1.82
N TRP A 100 7.63 6.23 0.51
CA TRP A 100 8.29 5.06 -0.06
C TRP A 100 9.78 4.97 0.34
N ALA A 101 10.53 6.06 0.23
CA ALA A 101 11.97 6.07 0.49
C ALA A 101 12.35 5.68 1.94
N PRO A 102 11.81 6.32 3.00
CA PRO A 102 12.18 5.95 4.37
C PRO A 102 11.77 4.52 4.72
N VAL A 103 10.62 4.06 4.23
CA VAL A 103 10.15 2.68 4.45
C VAL A 103 11.13 1.70 3.79
N ASN A 104 11.51 1.92 2.54
CA ASN A 104 12.46 1.04 1.85
C ASN A 104 13.85 1.02 2.51
N ILE A 105 14.32 2.15 3.03
CA ILE A 105 15.58 2.20 3.78
C ILE A 105 15.50 1.29 5.01
N VAL A 106 14.44 1.40 5.81
CA VAL A 106 14.24 0.55 7.00
C VAL A 106 14.20 -0.93 6.64
N TRP A 107 13.43 -1.32 5.62
CA TRP A 107 13.35 -2.71 5.18
C TRP A 107 14.68 -3.24 4.64
N THR A 108 15.40 -2.43 3.86
CA THR A 108 16.75 -2.78 3.37
C THR A 108 17.70 -2.99 4.53
N THR A 109 17.66 -2.13 5.54
CA THR A 109 18.46 -2.27 6.76
C THR A 109 18.08 -3.52 7.56
N MET A 110 16.79 -3.87 7.67
CA MET A 110 16.35 -5.12 8.30
C MET A 110 16.86 -6.35 7.54
N HIS A 111 16.80 -6.35 6.22
CA HIS A 111 17.35 -7.41 5.37
C HIS A 111 18.87 -7.55 5.53
N TRP A 112 19.58 -6.43 5.63
CA TRP A 112 21.01 -6.42 5.94
C TRP A 112 21.27 -7.05 7.30
N PHE A 113 20.61 -6.59 8.37
CA PHE A 113 20.85 -7.16 9.69
C PHE A 113 20.46 -8.63 9.78
N ALA A 114 19.42 -9.06 9.07
CA ALA A 114 19.05 -10.47 8.99
C ALA A 114 20.16 -11.32 8.36
N SER A 115 20.85 -10.83 7.32
CA SER A 115 21.99 -11.56 6.70
C SER A 115 23.20 -11.63 7.62
N GLN A 116 23.37 -10.66 8.52
CA GLN A 116 24.41 -10.72 9.55
C GLN A 116 24.00 -11.59 10.73
N ALA A 117 22.71 -11.61 11.08
CA ALA A 117 22.17 -12.35 12.22
C ALA A 117 22.22 -13.86 11.99
N ILE A 118 21.88 -14.33 10.79
CA ILE A 118 21.88 -15.73 10.40
C ILE A 118 22.52 -15.84 9.02
N PHE A 119 23.61 -16.60 8.92
CA PHE A 119 24.35 -16.76 7.67
C PHE A 119 24.77 -18.21 7.45
N PHE A 120 24.82 -18.62 6.18
CA PHE A 120 25.33 -19.94 5.81
C PHE A 120 26.85 -19.90 5.71
N ALA A 121 27.52 -20.88 6.34
CA ALA A 121 28.96 -21.06 6.27
C ALA A 121 29.29 -22.50 5.88
N ARG A 122 30.18 -22.67 4.91
CA ARG A 122 30.70 -23.97 4.49
C ARG A 122 32.22 -23.94 4.48
N VAL A 123 32.80 -24.96 5.09
CA VAL A 123 34.25 -25.19 5.12
C VAL A 123 34.52 -26.48 4.37
N ASP A 124 35.06 -26.37 3.17
CA ASP A 124 35.47 -27.51 2.37
C ASP A 124 36.92 -27.88 2.68
N ILE A 125 37.15 -29.13 3.09
CA ILE A 125 38.48 -29.66 3.34
C ILE A 125 38.93 -30.40 2.08
N LEU A 126 40.00 -29.92 1.47
CA LEU A 126 40.54 -30.46 0.21
C LEU A 126 41.62 -31.50 0.50
N SER A 127 41.56 -32.63 -0.20
CA SER A 127 42.62 -33.65 -0.19
C SER A 127 43.86 -33.18 -0.97
N HIS A 128 44.95 -33.96 -0.92
CA HIS A 128 46.16 -33.72 -1.71
C HIS A 128 45.90 -33.56 -3.22
N TRP A 129 44.80 -34.14 -3.71
CA TRP A 129 44.37 -34.11 -5.11
C TRP A 129 43.31 -33.04 -5.42
N LEU A 130 43.09 -32.08 -4.52
CA LEU A 130 42.05 -31.05 -4.62
C LEU A 130 40.61 -31.58 -4.69
N LEU A 131 40.37 -32.82 -4.25
CA LEU A 131 39.02 -33.37 -4.10
C LEU A 131 38.44 -33.00 -2.74
N VAL A 132 37.18 -32.59 -2.72
CA VAL A 132 36.41 -32.31 -1.50
C VAL A 132 36.33 -33.58 -0.66
N THR A 133 36.72 -33.50 0.60
CA THR A 133 36.69 -34.64 1.52
C THR A 133 35.39 -34.70 2.30
N GLU A 134 35.08 -35.89 2.81
CA GLU A 134 33.95 -36.17 3.71
C GLU A 134 34.00 -35.39 5.03
N PHE A 135 35.15 -34.79 5.37
CA PHE A 135 35.32 -33.93 6.55
C PHE A 135 34.88 -32.48 6.31
N SER A 136 34.37 -32.15 5.12
CA SER A 136 33.80 -30.83 4.82
C SER A 136 32.54 -30.59 5.64
N ILE A 137 32.41 -29.40 6.22
CA ILE A 137 31.32 -29.06 7.16
C ILE A 137 30.47 -27.94 6.56
N SER A 138 29.16 -28.13 6.55
CA SER A 138 28.17 -27.08 6.27
C SER A 138 27.38 -26.76 7.54
N GLN A 139 27.29 -25.49 7.92
CA GLN A 139 26.56 -25.07 9.11
C GLN A 139 25.91 -23.69 8.91
N VAL A 140 24.90 -23.41 9.73
CA VAL A 140 24.33 -22.07 9.87
C VAL A 140 25.00 -21.37 11.06
N GLY A 141 25.66 -20.25 10.77
CA GLY A 141 26.22 -19.36 11.78
C GLY A 141 25.18 -18.34 12.25
N TYR A 142 25.34 -17.88 13.49
CA TYR A 142 24.54 -16.80 14.06
C TYR A 142 25.43 -15.71 14.68
N SER A 143 24.98 -14.46 14.61
CA SER A 143 25.67 -13.31 15.21
C SER A 143 24.78 -12.60 16.21
N VAL A 144 25.23 -12.51 17.46
CA VAL A 144 24.51 -11.80 18.53
C VAL A 144 24.32 -10.32 18.21
N LEU A 145 25.36 -9.68 17.66
CA LEU A 145 25.28 -8.27 17.23
C LEU A 145 24.29 -8.08 16.08
N GLY A 146 24.29 -9.01 15.11
CA GLY A 146 23.31 -9.01 14.03
C GLY A 146 21.88 -9.15 14.54
N MET A 147 21.64 -10.06 15.49
CA MET A 147 20.34 -10.25 16.12
C MET A 147 19.87 -9.01 16.89
N ILE A 148 20.74 -8.39 17.71
CA ILE A 148 20.41 -7.16 18.45
C ILE A 148 20.06 -6.02 17.47
N GLY A 149 20.86 -5.85 16.41
CA GLY A 149 20.58 -4.89 15.35
C GLY A 149 19.24 -5.15 14.67
N PHE A 150 18.94 -6.40 14.34
CA PHE A 150 17.67 -6.80 13.75
C PHE A 150 16.46 -6.47 14.65
N PHE A 151 16.50 -6.88 15.93
CA PHE A 151 15.40 -6.64 16.86
C PHE A 151 15.20 -5.15 17.17
N SER A 152 16.27 -4.38 17.31
CA SER A 152 16.17 -2.94 17.56
C SER A 152 15.52 -2.18 16.40
N VAL A 153 15.93 -2.46 15.16
CA VAL A 153 15.31 -1.85 13.96
C VAL A 153 13.87 -2.32 13.78
N SER A 154 13.58 -3.61 14.02
CA SER A 154 12.22 -4.15 13.95
C SER A 154 11.28 -3.48 14.95
N LEU A 155 11.74 -3.26 16.18
CA LEU A 155 10.96 -2.57 17.22
C LEU A 155 10.67 -1.12 16.83
N LEU A 156 11.68 -0.40 16.31
CA LEU A 156 11.49 0.96 15.82
C LEU A 156 10.48 1.02 14.67
N ALA A 157 10.59 0.10 13.71
CA ALA A 157 9.65 0.00 12.59
C ALA A 157 8.22 -0.27 13.08
N LEU A 158 8.04 -1.17 14.06
CA LEU A 158 6.75 -1.45 14.68
C LEU A 158 6.16 -0.19 15.34
N ILE A 159 6.95 0.53 16.14
CA ILE A 159 6.50 1.77 16.81
C ILE A 159 6.02 2.78 15.77
N ILE A 160 6.80 3.01 14.70
CA ILE A 160 6.42 3.92 13.62
C ILE A 160 5.12 3.46 12.94
N GLY A 161 4.97 2.16 12.69
CA GLY A 161 3.75 1.58 12.12
C GLY A 161 2.52 1.82 12.98
N VAL A 162 2.63 1.59 14.29
CA VAL A 162 1.55 1.85 15.24
C VAL A 162 1.19 3.34 15.26
N VAL A 163 2.19 4.23 15.31
CA VAL A 163 1.95 5.68 15.26
C VAL A 163 1.20 6.09 13.99
N ILE A 164 1.57 5.56 12.83
CA ILE A 164 0.87 5.82 11.56
C ILE A 164 -0.54 5.23 11.59
N SER A 165 -0.70 4.00 12.09
CA SER A 165 -1.99 3.32 12.17
C SER A 165 -2.97 3.98 13.14
N CYS A 166 -2.48 4.69 14.15
CA CYS A 166 -3.30 5.46 15.09
C CYS A 166 -3.64 6.86 14.58
N GLN A 167 -3.15 7.28 13.41
CA GLN A 167 -3.57 8.56 12.83
C GLN A 167 -5.03 8.45 12.38
N ASN A 168 -5.87 9.35 12.88
CA ASN A 168 -7.27 9.40 12.47
C ASN A 168 -7.39 9.82 11.01
N LEU A 169 -8.28 9.14 10.29
CA LEU A 169 -8.80 9.58 9.00
C LEU A 169 -10.05 10.42 9.28
N ASP A 170 -10.14 11.61 8.67
CA ASP A 170 -11.27 12.52 8.87
C ASP A 170 -12.61 11.87 8.46
N ASN A 171 -12.57 10.87 7.56
CA ASN A 171 -13.70 9.99 7.19
C ASN A 171 -14.94 10.79 6.75
N LYS A 172 -14.69 11.81 5.94
CA LYS A 172 -15.66 12.70 5.27
C LYS A 172 -16.31 12.01 4.06
N MET A 173 -15.68 10.98 3.49
CA MET A 173 -16.21 10.21 2.37
C MET A 173 -16.33 8.73 2.74
N PRO A 174 -17.37 8.01 2.30
CA PRO A 174 -17.46 6.56 2.52
C PRO A 174 -16.25 5.86 1.94
N LEU A 175 -15.58 5.02 2.73
CA LEU A 175 -14.28 4.42 2.41
C LEU A 175 -14.36 3.42 1.23
N ALA A 176 -14.46 3.95 0.02
CA ALA A 176 -14.72 3.20 -1.22
C ALA A 176 -13.54 3.28 -2.21
N ALA A 177 -12.41 3.89 -1.81
CA ALA A 177 -11.24 4.13 -2.65
C ALA A 177 -10.68 2.87 -3.34
N THR A 178 -10.87 1.68 -2.76
CA THR A 178 -10.36 0.41 -3.30
C THR A 178 -11.42 -0.44 -4.00
N CYS A 179 -12.68 0.00 -4.00
CA CYS A 179 -13.79 -0.72 -4.63
C CYS A 179 -14.11 -0.09 -5.99
N SER A 180 -13.75 -0.77 -7.07
CA SER A 180 -14.02 -0.29 -8.43
C SER A 180 -15.53 -0.08 -8.69
N GLY A 181 -16.39 -0.91 -8.10
CA GLY A 181 -17.84 -0.75 -8.18
C GLY A 181 -18.34 0.51 -7.49
N ALA A 182 -17.86 0.80 -6.29
CA ALA A 182 -18.24 2.00 -5.54
C ALA A 182 -17.69 3.28 -6.18
N LEU A 183 -16.44 3.25 -6.66
CA LEU A 183 -15.85 4.33 -7.45
C LEU A 183 -16.64 4.59 -8.73
N SER A 184 -17.03 3.54 -9.46
CA SER A 184 -17.85 3.68 -10.67
C SER A 184 -19.20 4.31 -10.36
N ALA A 185 -19.87 3.89 -9.29
CA ALA A 185 -21.12 4.51 -8.84
C ALA A 185 -20.94 6.01 -8.55
N ALA A 186 -19.85 6.39 -7.89
CA ALA A 186 -19.50 7.78 -7.59
C ALA A 186 -19.09 8.61 -8.82
N CYS A 187 -18.91 8.00 -10.00
CA CYS A 187 -18.48 8.67 -11.25
C CYS A 187 -19.62 8.85 -12.26
N HIS A 188 -20.87 8.99 -11.80
CA HIS A 188 -22.04 9.22 -12.65
C HIS A 188 -22.69 10.58 -12.36
N PRO A 189 -22.05 11.70 -12.75
CA PRO A 189 -22.63 13.04 -12.61
C PRO A 189 -23.88 13.21 -13.47
N GLN A 190 -24.77 14.13 -13.07
CA GLN A 190 -26.05 14.33 -13.76
C GLN A 190 -25.87 14.87 -15.17
N ASP A 191 -24.90 15.76 -15.39
CA ASP A 191 -24.60 16.33 -16.70
C ASP A 191 -23.29 15.78 -17.29
N PRO A 192 -23.34 14.73 -18.12
CA PRO A 192 -22.14 14.16 -18.73
C PRO A 192 -21.49 15.09 -19.78
N SER A 193 -22.18 16.15 -20.23
CA SER A 193 -21.66 17.06 -21.26
C SER A 193 -20.53 17.96 -20.75
N LEU A 194 -20.49 18.22 -19.44
CA LEU A 194 -19.57 19.15 -18.78
C LEU A 194 -18.11 18.68 -18.69
N LYS A 195 -17.77 17.48 -19.21
CA LYS A 195 -16.43 16.85 -19.19
C LYS A 195 -15.76 16.99 -17.82
N HIS A 196 -16.47 16.54 -16.79
CA HIS A 196 -16.08 16.59 -15.39
C HIS A 196 -14.64 16.12 -15.13
N GLN A 197 -14.19 15.10 -15.86
CA GLN A 197 -12.86 14.51 -15.73
C GLN A 197 -11.71 15.45 -16.11
N ASP A 198 -11.95 16.50 -16.90
CA ASP A 198 -10.92 17.42 -17.38
C ASP A 198 -10.75 18.64 -16.44
N LYS A 199 -11.63 18.77 -15.44
CA LYS A 199 -11.69 19.91 -14.49
C LYS A 199 -11.34 19.46 -13.07
N LYS A 200 -11.20 20.42 -12.15
CA LYS A 200 -11.13 20.13 -10.72
C LYS A 200 -12.49 19.65 -10.23
N VAL A 201 -12.49 18.54 -9.50
CA VAL A 201 -13.69 17.91 -8.96
C VAL A 201 -13.61 17.77 -7.45
N HIS A 202 -14.77 17.62 -6.84
CA HIS A 202 -14.99 17.20 -5.46
C HIS A 202 -16.16 16.23 -5.43
N TRP A 203 -16.33 15.52 -4.32
CA TRP A 203 -17.42 14.58 -4.11
C TRP A 203 -18.46 15.14 -3.17
N GLY A 204 -19.73 14.99 -3.54
CA GLY A 204 -20.86 15.38 -2.71
C GLY A 204 -22.16 15.25 -3.49
N VAL A 205 -23.22 15.84 -2.94
CA VAL A 205 -24.51 15.92 -3.61
C VAL A 205 -24.49 17.10 -4.56
N GLU A 206 -24.63 16.83 -5.86
CA GLU A 206 -24.54 17.81 -6.94
C GLU A 206 -25.71 18.81 -6.92
N VAL A 207 -25.42 20.10 -7.16
CA VAL A 207 -26.41 21.18 -7.32
C VAL A 207 -26.55 21.53 -8.79
N THR A 208 -27.71 21.24 -9.39
CA THR A 208 -27.96 21.51 -10.82
C THR A 208 -28.51 22.92 -11.00
N ALA A 209 -27.83 23.75 -11.79
CA ALA A 209 -28.28 25.09 -12.17
C ALA A 209 -29.57 25.00 -13.02
N GLY A 210 -30.72 25.23 -12.39
CA GLY A 210 -32.05 25.15 -13.02
C GLY A 210 -33.04 24.26 -12.29
N GLY A 211 -32.61 23.50 -11.28
CA GLY A 211 -33.51 22.86 -10.33
C GLY A 211 -33.85 23.83 -9.20
N GLU A 212 -35.11 24.25 -9.11
CA GLU A 212 -35.65 24.66 -7.81
C GLU A 212 -35.25 23.57 -6.80
N MET A 213 -34.75 23.98 -5.63
CA MET A 213 -34.74 23.08 -4.47
C MET A 213 -36.18 22.60 -4.34
N MET A 214 -36.45 21.34 -4.69
CA MET A 214 -37.79 20.77 -4.59
C MET A 214 -38.13 20.65 -3.11
N THR A 215 -38.56 21.77 -2.54
CA THR A 215 -39.29 21.86 -1.29
C THR A 215 -40.71 21.42 -1.59
N GLY A 216 -40.98 20.14 -1.36
CA GLY A 216 -42.34 19.65 -1.27
C GLY A 216 -42.76 18.65 -2.34
N GLY A 217 -42.99 17.43 -1.88
CA GLY A 217 -44.28 16.78 -2.11
C GLY A 217 -44.47 15.96 -3.38
N ASN A 218 -43.67 16.12 -4.45
CA ASN A 218 -43.80 15.23 -5.61
C ASN A 218 -42.60 15.29 -6.58
N ALA A 219 -41.63 14.38 -6.47
CA ALA A 219 -40.72 13.99 -7.55
C ALA A 219 -39.79 12.84 -7.12
N ASN A 220 -39.72 11.79 -7.92
CA ASN A 220 -38.76 10.68 -7.84
C ASN A 220 -37.32 11.11 -8.21
N GLY A 221 -36.87 12.28 -7.76
CA GLY A 221 -35.51 12.78 -7.97
C GLY A 221 -34.55 12.13 -6.98
N LEU A 222 -33.98 10.99 -7.34
CA LEU A 222 -32.95 10.32 -6.55
C LEU A 222 -31.75 11.26 -6.38
N ARG A 223 -31.53 11.80 -5.18
CA ARG A 223 -30.33 12.59 -4.84
C ARG A 223 -29.13 11.65 -4.91
N ARG A 224 -28.12 11.99 -5.72
CA ARG A 224 -26.94 11.16 -5.96
C ARG A 224 -25.68 11.80 -5.42
N CYS A 225 -24.80 11.00 -4.85
CA CYS A 225 -23.47 11.45 -4.44
C CYS A 225 -22.46 11.10 -5.53
N THR A 226 -21.85 12.11 -6.14
CA THR A 226 -20.98 11.93 -7.30
C THR A 226 -19.81 12.89 -7.27
N PHE A 227 -18.73 12.52 -7.96
CA PHE A 227 -17.71 13.47 -8.36
C PHE A 227 -18.29 14.43 -9.40
N THR A 228 -18.22 15.72 -9.11
CA THR A 228 -18.67 16.78 -10.02
C THR A 228 -17.70 17.96 -10.00
N SER A 229 -17.74 18.75 -11.08
CA SER A 229 -17.03 20.02 -11.23
C SER A 229 -17.93 21.20 -10.88
N LEU A 230 -19.23 20.94 -10.70
CA LEU A 230 -20.22 21.89 -10.21
C LEU A 230 -20.18 21.99 -8.69
N ASP A 231 -21.00 22.87 -8.14
CA ASP A 231 -21.15 23.00 -6.70
C ASP A 231 -21.79 21.73 -6.13
N ALA A 232 -21.21 21.22 -5.05
CA ALA A 232 -21.70 20.04 -4.35
C ALA A 232 -21.59 20.24 -2.84
N TYR A 233 -22.57 19.73 -2.11
CA TYR A 233 -22.64 19.82 -0.66
C TYR A 233 -22.43 18.46 0.01
N TYR A 234 -22.06 18.50 1.29
CA TYR A 234 -21.87 17.30 2.09
C TYR A 234 -23.22 16.60 2.34
N PRO A 235 -23.30 15.26 2.22
CA PRO A 235 -24.56 14.54 2.43
C PRO A 235 -25.11 14.71 3.85
N CYS A 236 -26.41 15.00 3.96
CA CYS A 236 -27.08 15.16 5.25
C CYS A 236 -27.33 13.80 5.92
N SER A 237 -27.06 13.71 7.22
CA SER A 237 -27.33 12.49 7.98
C SER A 237 -28.82 12.13 7.97
N GLY A 238 -29.15 10.86 7.74
CA GLY A 238 -30.53 10.34 7.75
C GLY A 238 -31.29 10.39 6.42
N GLN A 239 -30.67 10.89 5.34
CA GLN A 239 -31.23 10.81 3.98
C GLN A 239 -30.62 9.66 3.18
N PHE A 240 -31.42 9.07 2.28
CA PHE A 240 -30.94 8.06 1.34
C PHE A 240 -30.39 8.74 0.09
N TYR A 241 -29.13 8.44 -0.21
CA TYR A 241 -28.44 8.87 -1.42
C TYR A 241 -28.07 7.63 -2.24
N ALA A 242 -28.10 7.77 -3.57
CA ALA A 242 -27.64 6.74 -4.50
C ALA A 242 -26.26 7.06 -5.08
#